data_AF-A0AAD6CGZ6-F1
#
_entry.id   AF-A0AAD6CGZ6-F1
#
_cell.length_a   1.000
_cell.length_b   1.000
_cell.length_c   1.000
_cell.angle_alpha   90.00
_cell.angle_beta   90.00
_cell.angle_gamma   90.00
#
_symmetry.space_group_name_H-M   'P 1'
#
loop_
_entity.id
_entity.type
_entity.pdbx_description
1 polymer ?
#
loop_
_entity_poly.entity_id
_entity_poly.type
_entity_poly.pdbx_seq_one_letter_code
_entity_poly.pdbx_strand_id
1 'polypeptide(L)'
;MYGVAVDANTAFFSSIAYPAVAELGLRVNKLGKSSVTYEVGIFERGMDEVRAVAQCVHVFVERSTGRPSHEGMSSKLRKVLERLCVEQRSLKL
;
A
#
# COMPACT_ATOMS: atom_id res chain seq x y z
N MET A 1 -3.57 -15.59 -10.49
CA MET A 1 -2.67 -15.06 -9.44
C MET A 1 -3.49 -14.46 -8.32
N TYR A 2 -2.97 -14.45 -7.09
CA TYR A 2 -3.58 -13.75 -5.95
C TYR A 2 -2.48 -13.02 -5.16
N GLY A 3 -2.86 -11.99 -4.41
CA GLY A 3 -1.95 -11.25 -3.53
C GLY A 3 -1.94 -11.86 -2.14
N VAL A 4 -0.76 -12.03 -1.56
CA VAL A 4 -0.55 -12.43 -0.16
C VAL A 4 0.03 -11.23 0.57
N ALA A 5 -0.61 -10.82 1.66
CA ALA A 5 -0.02 -9.86 2.59
C ALA A 5 1.07 -10.58 3.39
N VAL A 6 2.32 -10.21 3.15
CA VAL A 6 3.49 -10.85 3.78
C VAL A 6 4.08 -9.99 4.90
N ASP A 7 3.75 -8.71 4.92
CA ASP A 7 4.17 -7.77 5.94
C ASP A 7 3.12 -6.65 6.07
N ALA A 8 2.85 -6.24 7.30
CA ALA A 8 1.94 -5.14 7.60
C ALA A 8 2.38 -4.45 8.90
N ASN A 9 2.49 -3.12 8.82
CA ASN A 9 2.89 -2.24 9.91
C ASN A 9 1.90 -1.07 9.98
N THR A 10 1.64 -0.53 11.17
CA THR A 10 0.85 0.68 11.33
C THR A 10 1.36 1.50 12.51
N ALA A 11 1.68 2.76 12.24
CA ALA A 11 1.95 3.76 13.26
C ALA A 11 0.66 4.51 13.58
N PHE A 12 0.23 4.48 14.84
CA PHE A 12 -0.94 5.21 15.32
C PHE A 12 -0.49 6.47 16.07
N PHE A 13 -1.03 7.63 15.68
CA PHE A 13 -0.71 8.92 16.28
C PHE A 13 -1.84 9.47 17.14
N SER A 14 -3.09 9.25 16.71
CA SER A 14 -4.29 9.66 17.46
C SER A 14 -5.50 8.80 17.07
N SER A 15 -6.53 8.82 17.92
CA SER A 15 -7.75 8.01 17.72
C SER A 15 -8.74 8.71 16.78
N ILE A 16 -9.53 7.92 16.05
CA ILE A 16 -10.78 8.35 15.41
C ILE A 16 -11.92 7.68 16.16
N ALA A 17 -12.79 8.47 16.77
CA ALA A 17 -13.89 7.95 17.59
C ALA A 17 -15.22 8.04 16.82
N TYR A 18 -16.07 7.03 16.95
CA TYR A 18 -17.44 7.09 16.43
C TYR A 18 -18.17 8.34 16.99
N PRO A 19 -18.94 9.08 16.17
CA PRO A 19 -19.35 8.81 14.79
C PRO A 19 -18.46 9.42 13.70
N ALA A 20 -17.23 9.83 14.03
CA ALA A 20 -16.32 10.42 13.06
C ALA A 20 -16.03 9.44 11.90
N VAL A 21 -15.80 10.01 10.72
CA VAL A 21 -15.57 9.25 9.48
C VAL A 21 -14.09 9.25 9.16
N ALA A 22 -13.52 8.07 8.97
CA ALA A 22 -12.13 7.93 8.51
C ALA A 22 -12.04 8.14 6.99
N GLU A 23 -11.06 8.91 6.55
CA GLU A 23 -10.68 9.09 5.16
C GLU A 23 -9.30 8.47 4.90
N LEU A 24 -9.17 7.76 3.78
CA LEU A 24 -7.98 6.98 3.46
C LEU A 24 -7.35 7.48 2.18
N GLY A 25 -6.06 7.83 2.24
CA GLY A 25 -5.22 8.04 1.07
C GLY A 25 -4.32 6.82 0.86
N LEU A 26 -4.35 6.20 -0.31
CA LEU A 26 -3.50 5.06 -0.67
C LEU A 26 -2.48 5.46 -1.72
N ARG A 27 -1.22 5.05 -1.53
CA ARG A 27 -0.16 5.16 -2.55
C ARG A 27 0.68 3.89 -2.64
N VAL A 28 1.38 3.74 -3.76
CA VAL A 28 2.42 2.73 -3.95
C VAL A 28 3.78 3.35 -3.64
N ASN A 29 4.42 2.90 -2.56
CA ASN A 29 5.76 3.33 -2.15
C ASN A 29 6.85 2.67 -2.99
N LYS A 30 6.65 1.39 -3.33
CA LYS A 30 7.62 0.60 -4.09
C LYS A 30 6.87 -0.42 -4.94
N LEU A 31 7.18 -0.44 -6.24
CA LEU A 31 6.64 -1.40 -7.19
C LEU A 31 7.77 -2.33 -7.68
N GLY A 32 7.74 -3.58 -7.22
CA GLY A 32 8.67 -4.62 -7.63
C GLY A 32 8.20 -5.42 -8.85
N LYS A 33 8.87 -6.53 -9.13
CA LYS A 33 8.47 -7.47 -10.20
C LYS A 33 7.20 -8.26 -9.82
N SER A 34 7.16 -8.77 -8.60
CA SER A 34 6.05 -9.59 -8.07
C SER A 34 5.53 -9.08 -6.74
N SER A 35 5.99 -7.92 -6.28
CA SER A 35 5.60 -7.35 -5.00
C SER A 35 5.29 -5.87 -5.09
N VAL A 36 4.46 -5.39 -4.16
CA VAL A 36 4.08 -3.99 -4.04
C VAL A 36 4.11 -3.64 -2.57
N THR A 37 4.77 -2.53 -2.23
CA THR A 37 4.68 -1.91 -0.91
C THR A 37 3.71 -0.75 -1.01
N TYR A 38 2.59 -0.86 -0.31
CA TYR A 38 1.58 0.18 -0.18
C TYR A 38 1.84 1.00 1.08
N GLU A 39 1.38 2.24 1.04
CA GLU A 39 1.22 3.08 2.22
C GLU A 39 -0.18 3.70 2.20
N VAL A 40 -0.80 3.72 3.37
CA VAL A 40 -2.12 4.28 3.60
C VAL A 40 -2.01 5.35 4.68
N GLY A 41 -2.32 6.59 4.33
CA GLY A 41 -2.58 7.65 5.29
C GLY A 41 -4.03 7.59 5.75
N ILE A 42 -4.25 7.59 7.06
CA ILE A 42 -5.57 7.53 7.69
C ILE A 42 -5.82 8.88 8.35
N PHE A 43 -6.90 9.55 7.95
CA PHE A 43 -7.29 10.88 8.41
C PHE A 43 -8.70 10.83 8.97
N GLU A 44 -9.04 11.79 9.83
CA GLU A 44 -10.44 12.06 10.19
C GLU A 44 -11.01 13.06 9.18
N ARG A 45 -12.22 12.81 8.67
CA ARG A 45 -12.85 13.67 7.66
C ARG A 45 -12.86 15.14 8.09
N GLY A 46 -12.33 16.00 7.23
CA GLY A 46 -12.25 17.45 7.48
C GLY A 46 -11.06 17.88 8.34
N MET A 47 -10.15 16.97 8.68
CA MET A 47 -8.91 17.26 9.37
C MET A 47 -7.70 16.89 8.49
N ASP A 48 -6.76 17.81 8.38
CA ASP A 48 -5.53 17.60 7.60
C ASP A 48 -4.48 16.76 8.36
N GLU A 49 -4.64 16.61 9.67
CA GLU A 49 -3.74 15.84 10.52
C GLU A 49 -3.91 14.34 10.34
N VAL A 50 -2.80 13.64 10.13
CA VAL A 50 -2.81 12.19 10.02
C VAL A 50 -3.05 11.53 11.38
N ARG A 51 -3.99 10.60 11.41
CA ARG A 51 -4.38 9.81 12.60
C ARG A 51 -3.54 8.54 12.73
N ALA A 52 -3.27 7.90 11.60
CA ALA A 52 -2.40 6.74 11.51
C ALA A 52 -1.79 6.60 10.10
N VAL A 53 -0.63 5.98 10.00
CA VAL A 53 0.00 5.59 8.73
C VAL A 53 0.22 4.08 8.73
N ALA A 54 -0.43 3.39 7.80
CA ALA A 54 -0.25 1.97 7.59
C ALA A 54 0.66 1.71 6.39
N GLN A 55 1.50 0.70 6.47
CA GLN A 55 2.30 0.18 5.36
C GLN A 55 2.06 -1.31 5.26
N CYS A 56 1.89 -1.83 4.04
CA CYS A 56 1.76 -3.26 3.83
C CYS A 56 2.46 -3.69 2.55
N VAL A 57 2.93 -4.93 2.54
CA VAL A 57 3.59 -5.54 1.39
C VAL A 57 2.73 -6.69 0.88
N HIS A 58 2.28 -6.57 -0.38
CA HIS A 58 1.66 -7.68 -1.09
C HIS A 58 2.66 -8.33 -2.03
N VAL A 59 2.72 -9.66 -1.99
CA VAL A 59 3.41 -10.48 -2.99
C VAL A 59 2.37 -11.22 -3.81
N PHE A 60 2.49 -11.11 -5.13
CA PHE A 60 1.62 -11.78 -6.07
C PHE A 60 2.17 -13.14 -6.47
N VAL A 61 1.36 -14.17 -6.26
CA VAL A 61 1.76 -15.57 -6.43
C VAL A 61 0.83 -16.34 -7.38
N GLU A 62 1.35 -17.41 -7.97
CA GLU A 62 0.58 -18.35 -8.77
C GLU A 62 -0.29 -19.24 -7.89
N ARG A 63 -1.51 -19.55 -8.35
CA ARG A 63 -2.47 -20.33 -7.56
C ARG A 63 -2.07 -21.79 -7.40
N SER A 64 -1.39 -22.35 -8.39
CA SER A 64 -0.93 -23.74 -8.39
C SER A 64 0.24 -23.98 -7.44
N THR A 65 1.16 -23.02 -7.32
CA THR A 65 2.43 -23.21 -6.60
C THR A 65 2.51 -22.42 -5.29
N GLY A 66 1.69 -21.39 -5.11
CA GLY A 66 1.80 -20.44 -4.00
C GLY A 66 3.08 -19.59 -4.04
N ARG A 67 3.84 -19.66 -5.13
CA ARG A 67 5.12 -18.94 -5.30
C ARG A 67 4.97 -17.77 -6.28
N PRO A 68 5.80 -16.73 -6.18
CA PRO A 68 5.85 -15.67 -7.18
C PRO A 68 6.14 -16.25 -8.57
N SER A 69 5.37 -15.83 -9.58
CA SER A 69 5.65 -16.25 -10.96
C SER A 69 7.01 -15.74 -11.41
N HIS A 70 7.71 -16.54 -12.23
CA HIS A 70 8.96 -16.10 -12.86
C HIS A 70 8.73 -14.88 -13.77
N GLU A 71 7.55 -14.73 -14.38
CA GLU A 71 7.22 -13.56 -15.22
C GLU A 71 6.83 -12.33 -14.39
N GLY A 72 6.53 -12.51 -13.10
CA GLY A 72 6.10 -11.45 -12.21
C GLY A 72 4.59 -11.23 -12.20
N MET A 73 4.16 -10.06 -11.73
CA MET A 73 2.76 -9.68 -11.77
C MET A 73 2.29 -9.39 -13.20
N SER A 74 0.99 -9.57 -13.48
CA SER A 74 0.46 -9.30 -14.82
C SER A 74 0.70 -7.85 -15.25
N SER A 75 0.98 -7.65 -16.54
CA SER A 75 1.24 -6.33 -17.13
C SER A 75 0.07 -5.35 -16.93
N LYS A 76 -1.17 -5.86 -16.98
CA LYS A 76 -2.39 -5.07 -16.71
C LYS A 76 -2.39 -4.54 -15.28
N LEU A 77 -2.10 -5.39 -14.30
CA LEU A 77 -2.07 -5.00 -12.89
C LEU A 77 -0.94 -4.00 -12.63
N ARG A 78 0.25 -4.28 -13.16
CA ARG A 78 1.40 -3.40 -13.05
C ARG A 78 1.09 -1.98 -13.54
N LYS A 79 0.50 -1.84 -14.73
CA LYS A 79 0.11 -0.55 -15.31
C LYS A 79 -0.86 0.25 -14.46
N VAL A 80 -1.76 -0.41 -13.73
CA VAL A 80 -2.69 0.28 -12.81
C VAL A 80 -1.94 0.76 -11.58
N LEU A 81 -1.07 -0.07 -11.00
CA LEU A 81 -0.27 0.26 -9.82
C LEU A 81 0.75 1.37 -10.10
N GLU A 82 1.30 1.42 -11.31
CA GLU A 82 2.21 2.48 -11.76
C GLU A 82 1.55 3.87 -11.68
N ARG A 83 0.22 3.98 -11.83
CA ARG A 83 -0.51 5.25 -11.68
C ARG A 83 -0.62 5.72 -10.22
N LEU A 84 -0.43 4.81 -9.27
CA LEU A 84 -0.47 5.07 -7.84
C LEU A 84 0.94 5.24 -7.26
N CYS A 85 1.99 5.04 -8.07
CA CYS A 85 3.36 5.33 -7.69
C CYS A 85 3.51 6.85 -7.58
N VAL A 86 3.97 7.30 -6.41
CA VAL A 86 4.38 8.69 -6.20
C VAL A 86 5.90 8.70 -6.23
N GLU A 87 6.50 9.62 -6.98
CA GLU A 87 7.96 9.78 -6.97
C GLU A 87 8.44 9.99 -5.52
N GLN A 88 9.41 9.17 -5.09
CA GLN A 88 10.06 9.40 -3.82
C GLN A 88 10.82 10.73 -3.93
N ARG A 89 10.25 11.81 -3.39
CA ARG A 89 11.06 12.97 -3.03
C ARG A 89 12.02 12.51 -1.94
N SER A 90 13.23 12.18 -2.34
CA SER A 90 14.34 11.94 -1.43
C SER A 90 14.63 13.27 -0.73
N LEU A 91 13.98 13.51 0.40
CA LEU A 91 14.45 14.51 1.36
C LEU A 91 15.76 13.96 1.92
N LYS A 92 16.87 14.35 1.29
CA LYS A 92 18.19 14.24 1.92
C LYS A 92 18.11 15.12 3.16
N LEU A 93 18.12 14.49 4.33
CA LEU A 93 18.52 15.15 5.58
C LEU A 93 20.00 15.56 5.48
#